data_AF-A0A359EZ72-F1
#
_entry.id   AF-A0A359EZ72-F1
#
_cell.length_a   1.000
_cell.length_b   1.000
_cell.length_c   1.000
_cell.angle_alpha   90.00
_cell.angle_beta   90.00
_cell.angle_gamma   90.00
#
_symmetry.space_group_name_H-M   'P 1'
#
loop_
_entity.id
_entity.type
_entity.pdbx_description
1 polymer ?
#
loop_
_entity_poly.entity_id
_entity_poly.type
_entity_poly.pdbx_seq_one_letter_code
_entity_poly.pdbx_strand_id
1 'polypeptide(L)'
;MPASDLLNPSQTQYRRITQLCILALSAIVVTGAGVRLTGSGLGCTDWPLCEEGKFVAALEFHPMVEFVNRLITGVVSLAVAAAVLGSMRRQPRRADLTRWSWVLVAGVVAQIIIGAFVTKSDLKYSVVAIHFLVSMVLIWAAVVLNHLAGREDTDQRKRRWPT
;
A
#
# COMPACT_ATOMS: atom_id res chain seq x y z
N MET A 1 16.00 22.73 20.66
CA MET A 1 14.86 22.16 19.89
C MET A 1 14.49 20.84 20.54
N PRO A 2 13.23 20.64 20.95
CA PRO A 2 12.81 19.35 21.51
C PRO A 2 12.81 18.26 20.42
N ALA A 3 13.22 17.03 20.76
CA ALA A 3 13.27 15.90 19.83
C ALA A 3 11.91 15.59 19.16
N SER A 4 10.80 16.08 19.73
CA SER A 4 9.46 15.99 19.17
C SER A 4 9.29 16.74 17.84
N ASP A 5 10.03 17.82 17.61
CA ASP A 5 9.89 18.64 16.40
C ASP A 5 10.58 18.00 15.20
N LEU A 6 11.61 17.17 15.43
CA LEU A 6 12.31 16.41 14.38
C LEU A 6 11.44 15.28 13.79
N LEU A 7 10.46 14.80 14.56
CA LEU A 7 9.59 13.68 14.18
C LEU A 7 8.25 14.11 13.59
N ASN A 8 7.98 15.41 13.53
CA ASN A 8 6.75 15.97 12.96
C ASN A 8 6.97 16.30 11.48
N PRO A 9 6.42 15.52 10.53
CA PRO A 9 6.66 15.78 9.12
C PRO A 9 5.95 17.07 8.70
N SER A 10 6.70 17.95 8.03
CA SER A 10 6.15 19.09 7.31
C SER A 10 5.14 18.62 6.24
N GLN A 11 4.29 19.53 5.77
CA GLN A 11 3.34 19.25 4.69
C GLN A 11 4.01 18.65 3.45
N THR A 12 5.15 19.21 3.04
CA THR A 12 5.92 18.72 1.89
C THR A 12 6.48 17.32 2.12
N GLN A 13 7.03 17.04 3.30
CA GLN A 13 7.53 15.71 3.66
C GLN A 13 6.40 14.68 3.67
N TYR A 14 5.26 15.01 4.28
CA TYR A 14 4.11 14.12 4.31
C TYR A 14 3.55 13.83 2.92
N ARG A 15 3.46 14.86 2.06
CA ARG A 15 3.03 14.69 0.67
C ARG A 15 3.98 13.78 -0.13
N ARG A 16 5.30 13.86 0.11
CA ARG A 16 6.26 12.93 -0.49
C ARG A 16 6.03 11.49 -0.05
N ILE A 17 5.73 11.25 1.24
CA ILE A 17 5.37 9.92 1.74
C ILE A 17 4.14 9.38 1.00
N THR A 18 3.10 10.20 0.80
CA THR A 18 1.89 9.77 0.10
C THR A 18 2.13 9.53 -1.40
N GLN A 19 3.03 10.28 -2.04
CA GLN A 19 3.47 10.02 -3.42
C GLN A 19 4.20 8.68 -3.53
N LEU A 20 5.08 8.36 -2.58
CA LEU A 20 5.75 7.06 -2.52
C LEU A 20 4.75 5.91 -2.32
N CYS A 21 3.69 6.12 -1.55
CA CYS A 21 2.59 5.15 -1.44
C CYS A 21 1.90 4.89 -2.78
N ILE A 22 1.58 5.95 -3.53
CA ILE A 22 0.95 5.83 -4.86
C ILE A 22 1.89 5.07 -5.81
N LEU A 23 3.19 5.38 -5.80
CA LEU A 23 4.18 4.70 -6.61
C LEU A 23 4.27 3.22 -6.25
N ALA A 24 4.36 2.88 -4.96
CA ALA A 24 4.43 1.50 -4.50
C ALA A 24 3.15 0.71 -4.85
N LEU A 25 1.97 1.31 -4.64
CA LEU A 25 0.67 0.70 -4.98
C LEU A 25 0.51 0.50 -6.51
N SER A 26 1.01 1.43 -7.31
CA SER A 26 1.03 1.28 -8.77
C SER A 26 2.01 0.18 -9.19
N ALA A 27 3.20 0.14 -8.59
CA ALA A 27 4.22 -0.87 -8.87
C ALA A 27 3.72 -2.28 -8.58
N ILE A 28 3.08 -2.52 -7.42
CA ILE A 28 2.53 -3.85 -7.08
C ILE A 28 1.45 -4.32 -8.07
N VAL A 29 0.65 -3.39 -8.61
CA VAL A 29 -0.33 -3.74 -9.64
C VAL A 29 0.36 -4.16 -10.93
N VAL A 30 1.38 -3.42 -11.37
CA VAL A 30 2.14 -3.75 -12.59
C VAL A 30 2.85 -5.08 -12.43
N THR A 31 3.51 -5.33 -11.30
CA THR A 31 4.18 -6.61 -11.06
C THR A 31 3.19 -7.75 -10.90
N GLY A 32 2.04 -7.52 -10.27
CA GLY A 32 0.96 -8.51 -10.17
C GLY A 32 0.36 -8.86 -11.53
N ALA A 33 0.21 -7.88 -12.43
CA ALA A 33 -0.14 -8.12 -13.83
C ALA A 33 0.92 -8.96 -14.53
N GLY A 34 2.21 -8.68 -14.28
CA GLY A 34 3.34 -9.50 -14.74
C GLY A 34 3.26 -10.95 -14.27
N VAL A 35 3.00 -11.19 -12.98
CA VAL A 35 2.78 -12.53 -12.41
C VAL A 35 1.67 -13.27 -13.17
N ARG A 36 0.54 -12.60 -13.43
CA ARG A 36 -0.57 -13.21 -14.17
C ARG A 36 -0.24 -13.49 -15.63
N LEU A 37 0.34 -12.52 -16.33
CA LEU A 37 0.64 -12.62 -17.77
C LEU A 37 1.76 -13.63 -18.07
N THR A 38 2.64 -13.87 -17.11
CA THR A 38 3.70 -14.89 -17.21
C THR A 38 3.27 -16.27 -16.72
N GLY A 39 2.06 -16.43 -16.20
CA GLY A 39 1.60 -17.69 -15.60
C GLY A 39 2.25 -18.03 -14.26
N SER A 40 2.98 -17.11 -13.64
CA SER A 40 3.78 -17.33 -12.42
C SER A 40 2.97 -17.22 -11.12
N GLY A 41 1.63 -17.25 -11.18
CA GLY A 41 0.78 -17.03 -10.01
C GLY A 41 0.77 -18.16 -8.97
N LEU A 42 1.38 -19.31 -9.32
CA LEU A 42 1.61 -20.47 -8.45
C LEU A 42 3.10 -20.85 -8.50
N GLY A 43 3.99 -19.85 -8.63
CA GLY A 43 5.43 -20.05 -8.70
C GLY A 43 6.03 -20.41 -7.33
N CYS A 44 5.50 -19.83 -6.25
CA CYS A 44 5.81 -20.24 -4.88
C CYS A 44 4.93 -21.44 -4.48
N THR A 45 5.52 -22.45 -3.83
CA THR A 45 4.80 -23.65 -3.39
C THR A 45 4.11 -23.48 -2.03
N ASP A 46 4.49 -22.46 -1.26
CA ASP A 46 3.92 -22.17 0.06
C ASP A 46 3.44 -20.71 0.17
N TRP A 47 2.69 -20.44 1.24
CA TRP A 47 2.34 -19.10 1.71
C TRP A 47 2.13 -19.14 3.24
N PRO A 48 2.78 -18.28 4.04
CA PRO A 48 3.39 -16.99 3.69
C PRO A 48 4.86 -17.05 3.23
N LEU A 49 5.55 -18.17 3.46
CA LEU A 49 6.87 -18.44 2.89
C LEU A 49 6.75 -18.67 1.38
N CYS A 50 7.82 -18.57 0.60
CA CYS A 50 7.72 -18.87 -0.84
C CYS A 50 7.92 -20.36 -1.13
N GLU A 51 8.79 -21.03 -0.37
CA GLU A 51 8.95 -22.48 -0.38
C GLU A 51 8.72 -23.06 1.01
N GLU A 52 8.52 -24.38 1.05
CA GLU A 52 8.43 -25.12 2.30
C GLU A 52 9.67 -24.88 3.18
N GLY A 53 9.45 -24.17 4.30
CA GLY A 53 10.50 -23.82 5.25
C GLY A 53 11.50 -22.74 4.79
N LYS A 54 11.33 -22.12 3.61
CA LYS A 54 12.23 -21.06 3.13
C LYS A 54 11.48 -19.80 2.68
N PHE A 55 11.97 -18.66 3.14
CA PHE A 55 11.41 -17.37 2.74
C PHE A 55 11.75 -16.99 1.29
N VAL A 56 12.94 -17.37 0.81
CA VAL A 56 13.45 -17.00 -0.52
C VAL A 56 13.09 -18.09 -1.54
N ALA A 57 12.70 -17.66 -2.74
CA ALA A 57 12.46 -18.53 -3.88
C ALA A 57 13.72 -19.21 -4.41
N ALA A 58 13.58 -20.39 -5.00
CA ALA A 58 14.54 -20.98 -5.92
C ALA A 58 14.86 -19.99 -7.04
N LEU A 59 16.10 -20.04 -7.52
CA LEU A 59 16.58 -19.22 -8.63
C LEU A 59 16.05 -19.74 -9.99
N GLU A 60 14.73 -19.81 -10.09
CA GLU A 60 13.98 -20.19 -11.27
C GLU A 60 12.99 -19.08 -11.63
N PHE A 61 12.58 -19.03 -12.89
CA PHE A 61 11.80 -17.92 -13.41
C PHE A 61 10.46 -17.71 -12.67
N HIS A 62 9.60 -18.72 -12.62
CA HIS A 62 8.26 -18.57 -12.03
C HIS A 62 8.29 -18.29 -10.51
N PRO A 63 9.05 -19.03 -9.68
CA PRO A 63 9.16 -18.73 -8.26
C PRO A 63 9.71 -17.33 -7.98
N MET A 64 10.73 -16.89 -8.73
CA MET A 64 11.30 -15.55 -8.56
C MET A 64 10.32 -14.45 -8.94
N VAL A 65 9.55 -14.63 -10.00
CA VAL A 65 8.53 -13.63 -10.41
C VAL A 65 7.48 -13.46 -9.32
N GLU A 66 6.97 -14.53 -8.73
CA GLU A 66 6.02 -14.43 -7.62
C GLU A 66 6.67 -13.85 -6.36
N PHE A 67 7.88 -14.29 -6.02
CA PHE A 67 8.62 -13.82 -4.85
C PHE A 67 8.90 -12.31 -4.91
N VAL A 68 9.32 -11.79 -6.06
CA VAL A 68 9.52 -10.33 -6.25
C VAL A 68 8.21 -9.57 -6.01
N ASN A 69 7.08 -10.09 -6.48
CA ASN A 69 5.78 -9.47 -6.20
C ASN A 69 5.43 -9.49 -4.69
N ARG A 70 5.78 -10.56 -3.98
CA ARG A 70 5.65 -10.62 -2.50
C ARG A 70 6.54 -9.60 -1.80
N LEU A 71 7.79 -9.40 -2.25
CA LEU A 71 8.69 -8.38 -1.71
C LEU A 71 8.16 -6.96 -1.92
N ILE A 72 7.58 -6.68 -3.09
CA ILE A 72 6.96 -5.37 -3.37
C ILE A 72 5.76 -5.14 -2.45
N THR A 73 4.99 -6.18 -2.11
CA THR A 73 3.91 -6.07 -1.10
C THR A 73 4.45 -5.66 0.27
N GLY A 74 5.65 -6.13 0.64
CA GLY A 74 6.38 -5.66 1.82
C GLY A 74 6.70 -4.16 1.75
N VAL A 75 7.21 -3.70 0.60
CA VAL A 75 7.47 -2.26 0.37
C VAL A 75 6.20 -1.42 0.45
N VAL A 76 5.09 -1.89 -0.13
CA VAL A 76 3.77 -1.24 -0.02
C VAL A 76 3.36 -1.11 1.45
N SER A 77 3.51 -2.18 2.22
CA SER A 77 3.15 -2.20 3.65
C SER A 77 3.97 -1.18 4.45
N LEU A 78 5.28 -1.06 4.17
CA LEU A 78 6.14 -0.06 4.78
C LEU A 78 5.76 1.37 4.38
N ALA A 79 5.43 1.61 3.11
CA ALA A 79 4.98 2.91 2.64
C ALA A 79 3.68 3.34 3.33
N VAL A 80 2.70 2.43 3.41
CA VAL A 80 1.42 2.69 4.10
C VAL A 80 1.61 2.88 5.60
N ALA A 81 2.50 2.12 6.24
CA ALA A 81 2.88 2.33 7.64
C ALA A 81 3.48 3.74 7.85
N ALA A 82 4.36 4.18 6.95
CA ALA A 82 4.91 5.54 7.01
C ALA A 82 3.82 6.61 6.82
N ALA A 83 2.84 6.39 5.94
CA ALA A 83 1.73 7.32 5.74
C ALA A 83 0.81 7.43 6.97
N VAL A 84 0.43 6.31 7.59
CA VAL A 84 -0.41 6.37 8.81
C VAL A 84 0.35 7.00 9.97
N LEU A 85 1.60 6.59 10.19
CA LEU A 85 2.45 7.15 11.24
C LEU A 85 2.73 8.65 11.02
N GLY A 86 3.01 9.05 9.78
CA GLY A 86 3.20 10.45 9.41
C GLY A 86 1.95 11.27 9.68
N SER A 87 0.77 10.77 9.32
CA SER A 87 -0.50 11.44 9.59
C SER A 87 -0.78 11.63 11.08
N MET A 88 -0.36 10.66 11.91
CA MET A 88 -0.59 10.66 13.36
C MET A 88 0.36 11.60 14.10
N ARG A 89 1.56 11.82 13.55
CA ARG A 89 2.59 12.70 14.11
C ARG A 89 2.47 14.16 13.68
N ARG A 90 1.71 14.47 12.62
CA ARG A 90 1.49 15.85 12.18
C ARG A 90 0.78 16.69 13.23
N GLN A 91 1.29 17.91 13.44
CA GLN A 91 0.64 18.94 14.25
C GLN A 91 0.34 20.20 13.42
N PRO A 92 -0.88 20.76 13.48
CA PRO A 92 -2.06 20.20 14.16
C PRO A 92 -2.53 18.90 13.47
N ARG A 93 -3.06 17.97 14.25
CA ARG A 93 -3.50 16.67 13.72
C ARG A 93 -4.73 16.83 12.84
N ARG A 94 -4.63 16.36 11.60
CA ARG A 94 -5.67 16.44 10.59
C ARG A 94 -6.43 15.13 10.45
N ALA A 95 -7.67 15.11 10.93
CA ALA A 95 -8.52 13.91 10.99
C ALA A 95 -8.83 13.32 9.61
N ASP A 96 -8.92 14.15 8.56
CA ASP A 96 -9.09 13.71 7.18
C ASP A 96 -7.88 12.88 6.71
N LEU A 97 -6.66 13.37 6.94
CA LEU A 97 -5.43 12.64 6.61
C LEU A 97 -5.33 11.34 7.40
N THR A 98 -5.57 11.38 8.71
CA THR A 98 -5.54 10.17 9.56
C THR A 98 -6.56 9.12 9.11
N ARG A 99 -7.79 9.53 8.79
CA ARG A 99 -8.85 8.61 8.34
C ARG A 99 -8.44 7.91 7.04
N TRP A 100 -8.02 8.66 6.04
CA TRP A 100 -7.65 8.10 4.73
C TRP A 100 -6.38 7.24 4.81
N SER A 101 -5.42 7.56 5.68
CA SER A 101 -4.27 6.66 5.92
C SER A 101 -4.70 5.33 6.56
N TRP A 102 -5.67 5.32 7.48
CA TRP A 102 -6.21 4.07 8.02
C TRP A 102 -7.02 3.26 7.01
N VAL A 103 -7.72 3.92 6.07
CA VAL A 103 -8.36 3.23 4.93
C VAL A 103 -7.31 2.46 4.12
N LEU A 104 -6.14 3.05 3.86
CA LEU A 104 -5.04 2.35 3.18
C LEU A 104 -4.52 1.16 3.99
N VAL A 105 -4.35 1.29 5.31
CA VAL A 105 -3.94 0.18 6.18
C VAL A 105 -4.93 -0.98 6.09
N ALA A 106 -6.22 -0.71 6.31
CA ALA A 106 -7.26 -1.71 6.24
C ALA A 106 -7.32 -2.39 4.85
N GLY A 107 -7.17 -1.59 3.80
CA GLY A 107 -7.15 -2.06 2.43
C GLY A 107 -5.96 -2.94 2.08
N VAL A 108 -4.75 -2.60 2.52
CA VAL A 108 -3.56 -3.46 2.33
C VAL A 108 -3.71 -4.78 3.07
N VAL A 109 -4.22 -4.76 4.32
CA VAL A 109 -4.51 -5.99 5.05
C VAL A 109 -5.52 -6.86 4.30
N ALA A 110 -6.61 -6.25 3.81
CA ALA A 110 -7.58 -6.97 2.99
C ALA A 110 -6.94 -7.56 1.73
N GLN A 111 -6.03 -6.84 1.06
CA GLN A 111 -5.34 -7.34 -0.12
C GLN A 111 -4.40 -8.50 0.17
N ILE A 112 -3.66 -8.48 1.28
CA ILE A 112 -2.81 -9.60 1.67
C ILE A 112 -3.66 -10.87 1.85
N ILE A 113 -4.84 -10.72 2.47
CA ILE A 113 -5.79 -11.83 2.67
C ILE A 113 -6.35 -12.31 1.32
N ILE A 114 -6.86 -11.40 0.48
CA ILE A 114 -7.43 -11.76 -0.83
C ILE A 114 -6.35 -12.40 -1.72
N GLY A 115 -5.12 -11.88 -1.71
CA GLY A 115 -3.98 -12.43 -2.45
C GLY A 115 -3.63 -13.85 -2.00
N ALA A 116 -3.68 -14.14 -0.69
CA ALA A 116 -3.54 -15.51 -0.19
C ALA A 116 -4.69 -16.43 -0.65
N PHE A 117 -5.90 -15.90 -0.80
CA PHE A 117 -7.01 -16.65 -1.39
C PHE A 117 -6.85 -16.88 -2.89
N VAL A 118 -6.21 -15.97 -3.63
CA VAL A 118 -5.93 -16.14 -5.06
C VAL A 118 -5.09 -17.40 -5.30
N THR A 119 -4.04 -17.63 -4.50
CA THR A 119 -3.18 -18.82 -4.64
C THR A 119 -3.92 -20.09 -4.20
N LYS A 120 -4.68 -20.04 -3.10
CA LYS A 120 -5.48 -21.18 -2.60
C LYS A 120 -6.68 -21.56 -3.47
N SER A 121 -7.04 -20.72 -4.44
CA SER A 121 -8.16 -20.95 -5.36
C SER A 121 -7.70 -21.25 -6.78
N ASP A 122 -6.45 -21.67 -6.96
CA ASP A 122 -5.83 -21.98 -8.26
C ASP A 122 -6.04 -20.86 -9.28
N LEU A 123 -5.88 -19.61 -8.82
CA LEU A 123 -6.01 -18.41 -9.65
C LEU A 123 -7.39 -18.23 -10.29
N LYS A 124 -8.46 -18.67 -9.61
CA LYS A 124 -9.85 -18.48 -10.04
C LYS A 124 -10.09 -17.03 -10.47
N TYR A 125 -10.53 -16.85 -11.72
CA TYR A 125 -10.64 -15.53 -12.36
C TYR A 125 -11.43 -14.52 -11.54
N SER A 126 -12.49 -14.97 -10.84
CA SER A 126 -13.33 -14.09 -10.02
C SER A 126 -12.55 -13.50 -8.84
N VAL A 127 -11.71 -14.32 -8.19
CA VAL A 127 -10.91 -13.88 -7.04
C VAL A 127 -9.78 -12.96 -7.50
N VAL A 128 -9.12 -13.29 -8.62
CA VAL A 128 -8.10 -12.44 -9.24
C VAL A 128 -8.68 -11.08 -9.67
N ALA A 129 -9.88 -11.06 -10.26
CA ALA A 129 -10.55 -9.83 -10.65
C ALA A 129 -10.92 -8.96 -9.44
N ILE A 130 -11.46 -9.56 -8.38
CA ILE A 130 -11.76 -8.85 -7.12
C ILE A 130 -10.45 -8.27 -6.54
N HIS A 131 -9.39 -9.07 -6.47
CA HIS A 131 -8.08 -8.63 -6.03
C HIS A 131 -7.59 -7.42 -6.84
N PHE A 132 -7.68 -7.46 -8.18
CA PHE A 132 -7.29 -6.33 -9.02
C PHE A 132 -8.15 -5.08 -8.78
N LEU A 133 -9.48 -5.22 -8.71
CA LEU A 133 -10.40 -4.09 -8.52
C LEU A 133 -10.19 -3.41 -7.16
N VAL A 134 -9.96 -4.18 -6.09
CA VAL A 134 -9.63 -3.62 -4.77
C VAL A 134 -8.32 -2.84 -4.85
N SER A 135 -7.32 -3.27 -5.64
CA SER A 135 -6.07 -2.52 -5.80
C SER A 135 -6.29 -1.17 -6.48
N MET A 136 -7.20 -1.10 -7.46
CA MET A 136 -7.57 0.16 -8.11
C MET A 136 -8.21 1.14 -7.12
N VAL A 137 -9.08 0.64 -6.24
CA VAL A 137 -9.67 1.43 -5.15
C VAL A 137 -8.60 1.95 -4.18
N LEU A 138 -7.56 1.16 -3.88
CA LEU A 138 -6.48 1.60 -3.00
C LEU A 138 -5.59 2.66 -3.62
N ILE A 139 -5.27 2.54 -4.92
CA ILE A 139 -4.56 3.59 -5.64
C ILE A 139 -5.39 4.87 -5.62
N TRP A 140 -6.69 4.80 -5.89
CA TRP A 140 -7.59 5.95 -5.79
C TRP A 140 -7.59 6.57 -4.40
N ALA A 141 -7.72 5.76 -3.34
CA ALA A 141 -7.67 6.24 -1.96
C ALA A 141 -6.33 6.92 -1.63
N ALA A 142 -5.21 6.41 -2.14
CA ALA A 142 -3.89 7.00 -1.97
C ALA A 142 -3.76 8.34 -2.72
N VAL A 143 -4.34 8.45 -3.92
CA VAL A 143 -4.42 9.72 -4.67
C VAL A 143 -5.26 10.74 -3.90
N VAL A 144 -6.40 10.34 -3.33
CA VAL A 144 -7.23 11.21 -2.48
C VAL A 144 -6.43 11.69 -1.26
N LEU A 145 -5.73 10.79 -0.56
CA LEU A 145 -4.88 11.14 0.58
C LEU A 145 -3.79 12.14 0.18
N ASN A 146 -3.10 11.91 -0.94
CA ASN A 146 -2.06 12.79 -1.45
C ASN A 146 -2.59 14.18 -1.86
N HIS A 147 -3.79 14.24 -2.45
CA HIS A 147 -4.46 15.51 -2.74
C HIS A 147 -4.77 16.28 -1.45
N LEU A 148 -5.31 15.60 -0.45
CA LEU A 148 -5.60 16.21 0.86
C LEU A 148 -4.34 16.66 1.58
N ALA A 149 -3.23 15.93 1.44
CA ALA A 149 -1.92 16.28 1.97
C ALA A 149 -1.34 17.55 1.32
N GLY A 150 -1.71 17.83 0.06
CA GLY A 150 -1.31 19.03 -0.67
C GLY A 150 -2.07 20.30 -0.29
N ARG A 151 -3.22 20.21 0.39
CA ARG A 151 -3.98 21.39 0.83
C ARG A 151 -3.32 22.06 2.03
N GLU A 152 -3.21 23.39 1.97
CA GLU A 152 -2.74 24.19 3.09
C GLU A 152 -3.60 23.98 4.33
N ASP A 153 -2.98 24.02 5.51
CA ASP A 153 -3.69 23.81 6.77
C ASP A 153 -4.66 24.97 7.08
N THR A 154 -4.45 26.15 6.49
CA THR A 154 -5.32 27.34 6.58
C THR A 154 -6.69 27.13 5.94
N ASP A 155 -6.74 26.44 4.79
CA ASP A 155 -7.98 26.15 4.05
C ASP A 155 -8.90 25.18 4.79
N GLN A 156 -8.33 24.25 5.56
CA GLN A 156 -9.08 23.34 6.42
C GLN A 156 -9.70 24.08 7.61
N ARG A 157 -9.00 25.05 8.19
CA ARG A 157 -9.53 25.87 9.29
C ARG A 157 -10.77 26.65 8.84
N LYS A 158 -10.74 27.23 7.63
CA LYS A 158 -11.90 27.90 7.01
C LYS A 158 -13.06 26.93 6.76
N ARG A 159 -12.80 25.70 6.31
CA ARG A 159 -13.86 24.68 6.14
C ARG A 159 -14.50 24.25 7.46
N ARG A 160 -13.71 24.17 8.54
CA ARG A 160 -14.20 23.75 9.85
C ARG A 160 -14.96 24.88 10.57
N TRP A 161 -14.66 26.13 10.26
CA TRP A 161 -15.32 27.31 10.82
C TRP A 161 -15.54 28.38 9.74
N PRO A 162 -16.60 28.26 8.94
CA PRO A 162 -16.96 29.29 7.97
C PRO A 162 -17.42 30.53 8.75
N THR A 163 -16.66 31.63 8.66
CA THR A 163 -17.08 32.96 9.10
C THR A 163 -18.04 33.57 8.10
#